data_AF-A0A2V8Z2F0-F1
#
_entry.id   AF-A0A2V8Z2F0-F1
#
_cell.length_a   1.000
_cell.length_b   1.000
_cell.length_c   1.000
_cell.angle_alpha   90.00
_cell.angle_beta   90.00
_cell.angle_gamma   90.00
#
_symmetry.space_group_name_H-M   'P 1'
#
loop_
_entity.id
_entity.type
_entity.pdbx_description
1 polymer ?
#
loop_
_entity_poly.entity_id
_entity_poly.type
_entity_poly.pdbx_seq_one_letter_code
_entity_poly.pdbx_strand_id
1 'polypeptide(L)'
;MGGGVLKSEDLLHETGPVFDVFSYHLYAATSQRCASIGASSQTNAAAALSQDWLARPEKIGTFYADLRDRFEPGKSLWITETADAACGGNPWAPTFLDTFRYLVQHASLAQRGVKVIMHNTLASSDYGLLDENTFAPRPNYWAALLWRRLMGATVLDPHPSPIPNVYVYAHCLQNHPGGVTLLVINADRQRVHEITLPSDAERYTLTAKQLQETSVQLNGKTLQLNRDGDMPQFLGQSTRAGHISFAPTSITFLEIANADNSNCH
;
A
#
# COMPACT_ATOMS: atom_id res chain seq x y z
N MET A 1 17.05 20.48 -32.29
CA MET A 1 15.67 20.41 -31.80
C MET A 1 15.76 20.12 -30.31
N GLY A 2 15.61 21.14 -29.45
CA GLY A 2 15.65 20.94 -28.00
C GLY A 2 14.40 20.20 -27.59
N GLY A 3 14.54 18.97 -27.10
CA GLY A 3 13.43 18.18 -26.59
C GLY A 3 12.85 18.86 -25.36
N GLY A 4 11.81 19.65 -25.55
CA GLY A 4 11.05 20.25 -24.45
C GLY A 4 10.25 19.17 -23.73
N VAL A 5 10.28 19.20 -22.40
CA VAL A 5 9.36 18.41 -21.57
C VAL A 5 7.97 19.01 -21.72
N LEU A 6 6.99 18.23 -22.16
CA LEU A 6 5.58 18.63 -22.20
C LEU A 6 5.03 18.63 -20.76
N LYS A 7 4.41 19.74 -20.34
CA LYS A 7 3.78 19.81 -19.02
C LYS A 7 2.42 19.10 -19.06
N SER A 8 2.01 18.58 -17.90
CA SER A 8 0.71 17.90 -17.79
C SER A 8 -0.44 18.88 -18.05
N GLU A 9 -0.32 20.12 -17.60
CA GLU A 9 -1.31 21.18 -17.83
C GLU A 9 -1.50 21.49 -19.30
N ASP A 10 -0.41 21.58 -20.07
CA ASP A 10 -0.47 21.87 -21.51
C ASP A 10 -1.18 20.73 -22.24
N LEU A 11 -0.85 19.47 -21.91
CA LEU A 11 -1.53 18.29 -22.48
C LEU A 11 -3.03 18.29 -22.17
N LEU A 12 -3.40 18.49 -20.91
CA LEU A 12 -4.81 18.48 -20.47
C LEU A 12 -5.62 19.62 -21.06
N HIS A 13 -5.03 20.82 -21.18
CA HIS A 13 -5.66 21.97 -21.82
C HIS A 13 -5.96 21.68 -23.29
N GLU A 14 -4.98 21.16 -24.04
CA GLU A 14 -5.12 20.91 -25.47
C GLU A 14 -6.03 19.73 -25.80
N THR A 15 -6.05 18.67 -24.97
CA THR A 15 -6.95 17.53 -25.21
C THR A 15 -8.40 17.83 -24.85
N GLY A 16 -8.64 18.67 -23.83
CA GLY A 16 -9.97 18.91 -23.27
C GLY A 16 -10.61 17.65 -22.64
N PRO A 17 -11.87 17.74 -22.19
CA PRO A 17 -12.51 16.72 -21.37
C PRO A 17 -13.07 15.52 -22.15
N VAL A 18 -12.22 14.87 -22.96
CA VAL A 18 -12.62 13.82 -23.90
C VAL A 18 -12.49 12.40 -23.34
N PHE A 19 -11.85 12.23 -22.18
CA PHE A 19 -11.58 10.92 -21.60
C PHE A 19 -12.58 10.54 -20.50
N ASP A 20 -12.85 9.25 -20.33
CA ASP A 20 -13.76 8.74 -19.29
C ASP A 20 -13.16 8.79 -17.88
N VAL A 21 -11.83 8.74 -17.81
CA VAL A 21 -11.05 8.59 -16.58
C VAL A 21 -9.80 9.45 -16.68
N PHE A 22 -9.41 10.08 -15.57
CA PHE A 22 -8.11 10.71 -15.41
C PHE A 22 -7.12 9.67 -14.89
N SER A 23 -6.07 9.36 -15.66
CA SER A 23 -5.05 8.39 -15.26
C SER A 23 -3.65 8.99 -15.21
N TYR A 24 -2.81 8.48 -14.31
CA TYR A 24 -1.42 8.87 -14.19
C TYR A 24 -0.55 7.70 -13.70
N HIS A 25 0.76 7.83 -13.86
CA HIS A 25 1.74 6.89 -13.31
C HIS A 25 2.34 7.48 -12.03
N LEU A 26 2.64 6.62 -11.05
CA LEU A 26 3.21 7.06 -9.78
C LEU A 26 4.44 6.24 -9.44
N TYR A 27 5.59 6.90 -9.33
CA TYR A 27 6.78 6.36 -8.69
C TYR A 27 7.30 7.39 -7.68
N ALA A 28 7.46 6.98 -6.41
CA ALA A 28 7.92 7.86 -5.34
C ALA A 28 9.43 8.18 -5.41
N ALA A 29 10.14 7.46 -6.27
CA ALA A 29 11.57 7.62 -6.54
C ALA A 29 11.96 7.15 -7.94
N THR A 30 13.18 7.48 -8.34
CA THR A 30 13.93 6.76 -9.37
C THR A 30 14.91 5.81 -8.69
N SER A 31 15.10 4.61 -9.23
CA SER A 31 16.08 3.66 -8.69
C SER A 31 17.51 4.09 -9.00
N GLN A 32 18.49 3.43 -8.36
CA GLN A 32 19.91 3.62 -8.65
C GLN A 32 20.27 3.34 -10.12
N ARG A 33 19.47 2.54 -10.85
CA ARG A 33 19.71 2.22 -12.27
C ARG A 33 19.59 3.45 -13.17
N CYS A 34 18.85 4.47 -12.73
CA CYS A 34 18.64 5.72 -13.45
C CYS A 34 19.35 6.92 -12.81
N ALA A 35 20.36 6.70 -11.97
CA ALA A 35 21.11 7.79 -11.32
C ALA A 35 21.68 8.82 -12.32
N SER A 36 22.10 8.35 -13.50
CA SER A 36 22.66 9.17 -14.59
C SER A 36 21.63 10.04 -15.32
N ILE A 37 20.33 9.75 -15.17
CA ILE A 37 19.23 10.47 -15.84
C ILE A 37 18.72 11.64 -14.97
N GLY A 38 19.25 11.76 -13.74
CA GLY A 38 18.97 12.87 -12.82
C GLY A 38 18.74 12.36 -11.40
N ALA A 39 19.48 12.91 -10.43
CA ALA A 39 19.43 12.50 -9.02
C ALA A 39 18.12 12.85 -8.30
N SER A 40 17.24 13.66 -8.92
CA SER A 40 16.00 14.11 -8.30
C SER A 40 15.08 12.92 -8.03
N SER A 41 14.97 12.59 -6.74
CA SER A 41 14.05 11.63 -6.12
C SER A 41 14.57 10.24 -5.78
N GLN A 42 15.89 9.98 -5.74
CA GLN A 42 16.39 8.72 -5.17
C GLN A 42 16.07 8.58 -3.66
N THR A 43 16.16 7.36 -3.15
CA THR A 43 16.02 7.02 -1.72
C THR A 43 16.99 5.91 -1.33
N ASN A 44 17.02 5.51 -0.06
CA ASN A 44 17.82 4.40 0.44
C ASN A 44 17.04 3.56 1.48
N ALA A 45 17.53 2.35 1.77
CA ALA A 45 16.86 1.42 2.68
C ALA A 45 16.74 1.94 4.13
N ALA A 46 17.63 2.83 4.58
CA ALA A 46 17.52 3.42 5.91
C ALA A 46 16.30 4.35 6.02
N ALA A 47 16.03 5.10 4.95
CA ALA A 47 14.89 6.01 4.83
C ALA A 47 13.55 5.32 4.45
N ALA A 48 13.55 4.02 4.12
CA ALA A 48 12.37 3.32 3.62
C ALA A 48 11.17 3.25 4.59
N LEU A 49 11.38 3.52 5.88
CA LEU A 49 10.31 3.61 6.90
C LEU A 49 10.10 5.04 7.42
N SER A 50 10.77 6.05 6.83
CA SER A 50 10.59 7.44 7.26
C SER A 50 9.22 7.98 6.85
N GLN A 51 8.67 8.90 7.64
CA GLN A 51 7.45 9.62 7.29
C GLN A 51 7.58 10.33 5.94
N ASP A 52 8.75 10.91 5.67
CA ASP A 52 9.01 11.59 4.40
C ASP A 52 8.88 10.67 3.20
N TRP A 53 9.40 9.43 3.29
CA TRP A 53 9.27 8.44 2.23
C TRP A 53 7.84 7.94 2.07
N LEU A 54 7.21 7.54 3.19
CA LEU A 54 5.87 6.97 3.20
C LEU A 54 4.79 7.97 2.79
N ALA A 55 5.02 9.29 2.97
CA ALA A 55 4.09 10.34 2.55
C ALA A 55 4.24 10.77 1.07
N ARG A 56 5.29 10.33 0.35
CA ARG A 56 5.50 10.76 -1.05
C ARG A 56 4.35 10.38 -1.98
N PRO A 57 3.80 9.15 -1.95
CA PRO A 57 2.71 8.78 -2.85
C PRO A 57 1.48 9.67 -2.70
N GLU A 58 1.10 10.02 -1.46
CA GLU A 58 -0.02 10.93 -1.21
C GLU A 58 0.24 12.33 -1.78
N LYS A 59 1.46 12.88 -1.62
CA LYS A 59 1.83 14.19 -2.18
C LYS A 59 1.72 14.19 -3.72
N ILE A 60 2.18 13.13 -4.37
CA ILE A 60 2.07 12.96 -5.83
C ILE A 60 0.60 12.81 -6.22
N GLY A 61 -0.17 12.01 -5.50
CA GLY A 61 -1.61 11.83 -5.74
C GLY A 61 -2.39 13.13 -5.62
N THR A 62 -2.05 13.99 -4.64
CA THR A 62 -2.67 15.31 -4.46
C THR A 62 -2.43 16.19 -5.67
N PHE A 63 -1.19 16.24 -6.19
CA PHE A 63 -0.88 16.99 -7.40
C PHE A 63 -1.73 16.57 -8.61
N TYR A 64 -1.91 15.26 -8.83
CA TYR A 64 -2.73 14.76 -9.94
C TYR A 64 -4.24 14.92 -9.69
N ALA A 65 -4.69 14.83 -8.44
CA ALA A 65 -6.07 15.15 -8.07
C ALA A 65 -6.40 16.61 -8.37
N ASP A 66 -5.49 17.55 -8.06
CA ASP A 66 -5.65 18.98 -8.38
C ASP A 66 -5.67 19.24 -9.89
N LEU A 67 -4.96 18.44 -10.69
CA LEU A 67 -5.06 18.51 -12.15
C LEU A 67 -6.42 17.98 -12.63
N ARG A 68 -6.85 16.81 -12.14
CA ARG A 68 -8.18 16.25 -12.45
C ARG A 68 -9.28 17.25 -12.09
N ASP A 69 -9.26 17.83 -10.91
CA ASP A 69 -10.31 18.75 -10.46
C ASP A 69 -10.37 20.04 -11.29
N ARG A 70 -9.23 20.51 -11.81
CA ARG A 70 -9.15 21.72 -12.65
C ARG A 70 -9.57 21.47 -14.10
N PHE A 71 -9.12 20.39 -14.71
CA PHE A 71 -9.27 20.16 -16.16
C PHE A 71 -10.36 19.14 -16.50
N GLU A 72 -10.68 18.24 -15.57
CA GLU A 72 -11.55 17.07 -15.78
C GLU A 72 -12.46 16.84 -14.54
N PRO A 73 -13.20 17.87 -14.08
CA PRO A 73 -13.92 17.82 -12.81
C PRO A 73 -14.93 16.67 -12.77
N GLY A 74 -14.93 15.92 -11.66
CA GLY A 74 -15.83 14.79 -11.44
C GLY A 74 -15.39 13.46 -12.09
N LYS A 75 -14.35 13.44 -12.94
CA LYS A 75 -13.81 12.20 -13.50
C LYS A 75 -13.17 11.33 -12.43
N SER A 76 -13.17 10.01 -12.60
CA SER A 76 -12.47 9.12 -11.68
C SER A 76 -10.95 9.28 -11.80
N LEU A 77 -10.25 9.06 -10.69
CA LEU A 77 -8.79 9.14 -10.62
C LEU A 77 -8.18 7.74 -10.51
N TRP A 78 -7.37 7.34 -11.50
CA TRP A 78 -6.78 6.01 -11.59
C TRP A 78 -5.25 6.10 -11.69
N ILE A 79 -4.58 5.15 -11.05
CA ILE A 79 -3.15 4.90 -11.26
C ILE A 79 -3.03 3.67 -12.15
N THR A 80 -2.59 3.88 -13.39
CA THR A 80 -2.44 2.81 -14.38
C THR A 80 -1.08 2.15 -14.36
N GLU A 81 -0.13 2.70 -13.61
CA GLU A 81 1.18 2.09 -13.36
C GLU A 81 1.82 2.68 -12.10
N THR A 82 2.23 1.83 -11.15
CA THR A 82 3.02 2.26 -9.98
C THR A 82 3.85 1.14 -9.38
N ALA A 83 4.98 1.51 -8.78
CA ALA A 83 5.78 0.64 -7.94
C ALA A 83 6.51 1.45 -6.86
N ASP A 84 7.54 0.90 -6.20
CA ASP A 84 8.36 1.64 -5.24
C ASP A 84 9.17 2.76 -5.91
N ALA A 85 9.87 2.44 -6.99
CA ALA A 85 10.71 3.36 -7.75
C ALA A 85 10.72 3.02 -9.24
N ALA A 86 10.81 4.05 -10.07
CA ALA A 86 10.98 3.90 -11.51
C ALA A 86 12.30 3.19 -11.83
N CYS A 87 12.44 2.73 -13.07
CA CYS A 87 13.63 2.03 -13.55
C CYS A 87 13.88 0.69 -12.82
N GLY A 88 12.85 -0.14 -12.74
CA GLY A 88 12.96 -1.52 -12.25
C GLY A 88 12.98 -1.71 -10.73
N GLY A 89 12.75 -0.65 -9.96
CA GLY A 89 12.65 -0.70 -8.50
C GLY A 89 13.98 -0.55 -7.77
N ASN A 90 13.92 -0.27 -6.47
CA ASN A 90 15.11 -0.26 -5.63
C ASN A 90 15.55 -1.70 -5.31
N PRO A 91 16.84 -1.93 -4.96
CA PRO A 91 17.33 -3.26 -4.60
C PRO A 91 16.61 -3.94 -3.43
N TRP A 92 15.91 -3.16 -2.60
CA TRP A 92 15.17 -3.65 -1.43
C TRP A 92 13.66 -3.80 -1.70
N ALA A 93 13.17 -3.45 -2.90
CA ALA A 93 11.79 -3.66 -3.32
C ALA A 93 11.27 -5.12 -3.17
N PRO A 94 12.09 -6.19 -3.35
CA PRO A 94 11.58 -7.55 -3.19
C PRO A 94 11.46 -8.00 -1.72
N THR A 95 11.75 -7.13 -0.75
CA THR A 95 11.85 -7.48 0.68
C THR A 95 10.68 -6.92 1.49
N PHE A 96 10.48 -7.42 2.71
CA PHE A 96 9.41 -6.97 3.60
C PHE A 96 9.49 -5.47 3.93
N LEU A 97 10.68 -4.87 3.79
CA LEU A 97 10.90 -3.44 3.96
C LEU A 97 9.97 -2.58 3.07
N ASP A 98 9.68 -3.01 1.83
CA ASP A 98 8.79 -2.27 0.90
C ASP A 98 7.31 -2.44 1.19
N THR A 99 6.94 -3.47 1.94
CA THR A 99 5.54 -3.76 2.22
C THR A 99 4.84 -2.66 3.02
N PHE A 100 5.60 -1.91 3.82
CA PHE A 100 5.11 -0.72 4.53
C PHE A 100 4.68 0.38 3.56
N ARG A 101 5.56 0.77 2.63
CA ARG A 101 5.24 1.76 1.60
C ARG A 101 4.13 1.26 0.71
N TYR A 102 4.17 0.00 0.30
CA TYR A 102 3.14 -0.61 -0.55
C TYR A 102 1.73 -0.41 0.04
N LEU A 103 1.52 -0.78 1.31
CA LEU A 103 0.20 -0.67 1.94
C LEU A 103 -0.16 0.76 2.36
N VAL A 104 0.80 1.56 2.85
CA VAL A 104 0.56 2.99 3.13
C VAL A 104 0.13 3.71 1.86
N GLN A 105 0.81 3.47 0.74
CA GLN A 105 0.46 4.02 -0.57
C GLN A 105 -0.97 3.63 -0.98
N HIS A 106 -1.32 2.35 -0.95
CA HIS A 106 -2.65 1.92 -1.37
C HIS A 106 -3.76 2.53 -0.52
N ALA A 107 -3.59 2.51 0.81
CA ALA A 107 -4.60 2.97 1.72
C ALA A 107 -4.77 4.50 1.73
N SER A 108 -3.67 5.26 1.76
CA SER A 108 -3.71 6.73 1.68
C SER A 108 -4.31 7.22 0.37
N LEU A 109 -3.96 6.60 -0.76
CA LEU A 109 -4.52 6.98 -2.06
C LEU A 109 -6.00 6.62 -2.18
N ALA A 110 -6.42 5.48 -1.61
CA ALA A 110 -7.83 5.12 -1.53
C ALA A 110 -8.64 6.15 -0.73
N GLN A 111 -8.12 6.61 0.42
CA GLN A 111 -8.73 7.71 1.20
C GLN A 111 -8.83 9.02 0.42
N ARG A 112 -7.90 9.28 -0.51
CA ARG A 112 -7.91 10.44 -1.42
C ARG A 112 -8.73 10.20 -2.70
N GLY A 113 -9.50 9.11 -2.77
CA GLY A 113 -10.47 8.88 -3.84
C GLY A 113 -9.90 8.22 -5.09
N VAL A 114 -8.64 7.75 -5.08
CA VAL A 114 -8.11 6.90 -6.16
C VAL A 114 -8.91 5.60 -6.22
N LYS A 115 -9.45 5.28 -7.39
CA LYS A 115 -10.37 4.14 -7.57
C LYS A 115 -9.68 2.86 -8.02
N VAL A 116 -8.56 2.97 -8.73
CA VAL A 116 -7.79 1.84 -9.26
C VAL A 116 -6.31 2.13 -9.10
N ILE A 117 -5.56 1.12 -8.64
CA ILE A 117 -4.10 1.14 -8.53
C ILE A 117 -3.56 -0.10 -9.23
N MET A 118 -2.87 0.09 -10.35
CA MET A 118 -2.22 -0.98 -11.11
C MET A 118 -0.74 -1.07 -10.71
N HIS A 119 -0.40 -2.12 -9.98
CA HIS A 119 0.99 -2.36 -9.56
C HIS A 119 1.83 -2.89 -10.72
N ASN A 120 2.92 -2.20 -10.99
CA ASN A 120 3.98 -2.60 -11.90
C ASN A 120 5.03 -3.38 -11.10
N THR A 121 5.28 -4.66 -11.31
CA THR A 121 4.56 -5.60 -12.19
C THR A 121 4.12 -6.83 -11.40
N LEU A 122 3.39 -7.73 -12.06
CA LEU A 122 3.12 -9.04 -11.49
C LEU A 122 4.39 -9.88 -11.30
N ALA A 123 5.30 -9.96 -12.28
CA ALA A 123 6.37 -10.96 -12.28
C ALA A 123 7.67 -10.54 -13.00
N SER A 124 8.02 -9.24 -12.96
CA SER A 124 9.25 -8.71 -13.55
C SER A 124 9.83 -7.57 -12.73
N SER A 125 11.16 -7.43 -12.75
CA SER A 125 11.92 -6.40 -12.02
C SER A 125 11.94 -6.59 -10.51
N ASP A 126 12.69 -5.74 -9.79
CA ASP A 126 12.87 -5.87 -8.34
C ASP A 126 11.55 -5.63 -7.59
N TYR A 127 10.68 -4.78 -8.13
CA TYR A 127 9.36 -4.49 -7.57
C TYR A 127 8.26 -5.50 -7.93
N GLY A 128 8.57 -6.56 -8.70
CA GLY A 128 7.59 -7.58 -9.08
C GLY A 128 6.91 -8.17 -7.84
N LEU A 129 5.60 -8.45 -7.92
CA LEU A 129 4.90 -9.16 -6.84
C LEU A 129 5.36 -10.62 -6.75
N LEU A 130 5.76 -11.20 -7.87
CA LEU A 130 6.37 -12.51 -7.98
C LEU A 130 7.82 -12.36 -8.39
N ASP A 131 8.64 -13.31 -7.94
CA ASP A 131 9.98 -13.47 -8.49
C ASP A 131 9.93 -13.83 -9.98
N GLU A 132 10.73 -13.14 -10.79
CA GLU A 132 10.66 -13.25 -12.26
C GLU A 132 11.15 -14.59 -12.82
N ASN A 133 11.98 -15.31 -12.06
CA ASN A 133 12.57 -16.57 -12.50
C ASN A 133 11.84 -17.77 -11.90
N THR A 134 11.42 -17.66 -10.63
CA THR A 134 10.83 -18.77 -9.87
C THR A 134 9.32 -18.66 -9.71
N PHE A 135 8.73 -17.50 -10.01
CA PHE A 135 7.34 -17.15 -9.72
C PHE A 135 6.96 -17.27 -8.23
N ALA A 136 7.94 -17.33 -7.34
CA ALA A 136 7.72 -17.34 -5.91
C ALA A 136 7.09 -16.01 -5.46
N PRO A 137 6.01 -16.03 -4.66
CA PRO A 137 5.44 -14.82 -4.09
C PRO A 137 6.44 -14.02 -3.25
N ARG A 138 6.55 -12.72 -3.52
CA ARG A 138 7.32 -11.76 -2.72
C ARG A 138 6.46 -11.14 -1.63
N PRO A 139 7.04 -10.46 -0.62
CA PRO A 139 6.31 -9.87 0.50
C PRO A 139 5.07 -9.04 0.12
N ASN A 140 5.18 -8.20 -0.92
CA ASN A 140 4.07 -7.39 -1.39
C ASN A 140 2.90 -8.21 -1.98
N TYR A 141 3.17 -9.40 -2.54
CA TYR A 141 2.10 -10.29 -3.00
C TYR A 141 1.24 -10.78 -1.84
N TRP A 142 1.87 -11.19 -0.73
CA TRP A 142 1.17 -11.63 0.47
C TRP A 142 0.32 -10.51 1.09
N ALA A 143 0.87 -9.29 1.10
CA ALA A 143 0.15 -8.09 1.52
C ALA A 143 -1.05 -7.77 0.62
N ALA A 144 -0.87 -7.84 -0.72
CA ALA A 144 -1.93 -7.66 -1.69
C ALA A 144 -3.04 -8.70 -1.55
N LEU A 145 -2.69 -9.95 -1.23
CA LEU A 145 -3.67 -11.00 -1.00
C LEU A 145 -4.50 -10.77 0.27
N LEU A 146 -3.86 -10.38 1.38
CA LEU A 146 -4.57 -9.99 2.60
C LEU A 146 -5.49 -8.79 2.35
N TRP A 147 -4.99 -7.77 1.66
CA TRP A 147 -5.79 -6.63 1.22
C TRP A 147 -7.03 -7.11 0.45
N ARG A 148 -6.85 -7.96 -0.57
CA ARG A 148 -7.95 -8.48 -1.39
C ARG A 148 -8.98 -9.28 -0.57
N ARG A 149 -8.53 -9.99 0.46
CA ARG A 149 -9.40 -10.82 1.32
C ARG A 149 -10.18 -10.00 2.34
N LEU A 150 -9.62 -8.91 2.85
CA LEU A 150 -10.16 -8.20 4.03
C LEU A 150 -10.65 -6.79 3.71
N MET A 151 -9.94 -6.02 2.88
CA MET A 151 -10.24 -4.62 2.62
C MET A 151 -11.29 -4.47 1.51
N GLY A 152 -12.52 -4.11 1.88
CA GLY A 152 -13.61 -3.86 0.95
C GLY A 152 -13.47 -2.54 0.17
N ALA A 153 -14.37 -2.32 -0.79
CA ALA A 153 -14.32 -1.16 -1.68
C ALA A 153 -14.74 0.16 -1.00
N THR A 154 -15.53 0.09 0.07
CA THR A 154 -15.95 1.27 0.84
C THR A 154 -14.84 1.66 1.82
N VAL A 155 -14.22 2.81 1.56
CA VAL A 155 -13.18 3.41 2.41
C VAL A 155 -13.85 4.17 3.55
N LEU A 156 -13.33 3.98 4.78
CA LEU A 156 -13.79 4.66 5.98
C LEU A 156 -12.69 5.62 6.49
N ASP A 157 -13.08 6.57 7.32
CA ASP A 157 -12.15 7.49 7.99
C ASP A 157 -11.95 7.07 9.46
N PRO A 158 -10.81 6.44 9.81
CA PRO A 158 -10.47 6.16 11.21
C PRO A 158 -9.88 7.37 11.94
N HIS A 159 -9.80 8.53 11.27
CA HIS A 159 -8.95 9.68 11.58
C HIS A 159 -7.44 9.36 11.52
N PRO A 160 -6.59 10.35 11.20
CA PRO A 160 -5.15 10.18 11.23
C PRO A 160 -4.65 9.79 12.63
N SER A 161 -3.73 8.83 12.67
CA SER A 161 -3.02 8.51 13.91
C SER A 161 -2.23 9.74 14.41
N PRO A 162 -2.36 10.14 15.68
CA PRO A 162 -1.53 11.21 16.25
C PRO A 162 -0.10 10.73 16.55
N ILE A 163 0.19 9.43 16.41
CA ILE A 163 1.47 8.82 16.74
C ILE A 163 2.36 8.79 15.49
N PRO A 164 3.57 9.38 15.53
CA PRO A 164 4.51 9.33 14.41
C PRO A 164 4.84 7.89 13.99
N ASN A 165 4.94 7.64 12.69
CA ASN A 165 5.22 6.32 12.09
C ASN A 165 4.21 5.21 12.40
N VAL A 166 3.03 5.54 12.94
CA VAL A 166 1.91 4.62 13.03
C VAL A 166 0.83 5.11 12.09
N TYR A 167 0.39 4.24 11.18
CA TYR A 167 -0.66 4.54 10.20
C TYR A 167 -1.85 3.63 10.44
N VAL A 168 -3.05 4.22 10.42
CA VAL A 168 -4.31 3.50 10.63
C VAL A 168 -5.23 3.83 9.47
N TYR A 169 -5.74 2.79 8.83
CA TYR A 169 -6.71 2.88 7.74
C TYR A 169 -7.88 1.96 8.03
N ALA A 170 -9.07 2.32 7.54
CA ALA A 170 -10.27 1.54 7.77
C ALA A 170 -11.07 1.39 6.47
N HIS A 171 -11.53 0.19 6.19
CA HIS A 171 -12.44 -0.10 5.10
C HIS A 171 -13.58 -0.97 5.64
N CYS A 172 -14.71 -1.00 4.95
CA CYS A 172 -15.68 -2.05 5.19
C CYS A 172 -15.04 -3.42 4.94
N LEU A 173 -15.41 -4.41 5.75
CA LEU A 173 -14.92 -5.77 5.61
C LEU A 173 -15.45 -6.38 4.31
N GLN A 174 -14.54 -6.94 3.51
CA GLN A 174 -14.88 -7.55 2.24
C GLN A 174 -15.91 -8.67 2.43
N ASN A 175 -17.03 -8.58 1.70
CA ASN A 175 -18.12 -9.56 1.70
C ASN A 175 -18.77 -9.79 3.08
N HIS A 176 -18.72 -8.82 3.99
CA HIS A 176 -19.36 -8.93 5.30
C HIS A 176 -20.08 -7.62 5.68
N PRO A 177 -21.40 -7.55 5.48
CA PRO A 177 -22.22 -6.40 5.89
C PRO A 177 -21.99 -6.05 7.36
N GLY A 178 -21.95 -4.75 7.68
CA GLY A 178 -21.67 -4.22 9.00
C GLY A 178 -20.23 -4.38 9.49
N GLY A 179 -19.42 -5.25 8.87
CA GLY A 179 -18.06 -5.53 9.28
C GLY A 179 -17.07 -4.44 8.86
N VAL A 180 -16.01 -4.29 9.64
CA VAL A 180 -14.92 -3.33 9.38
C VAL A 180 -13.58 -4.06 9.38
N THR A 181 -12.68 -3.70 8.48
CA THR A 181 -11.26 -4.05 8.59
C THR A 181 -10.45 -2.81 8.93
N LEU A 182 -9.65 -2.90 9.99
CA LEU A 182 -8.60 -1.92 10.27
C LEU A 182 -7.26 -2.43 9.75
N LEU A 183 -6.52 -1.57 9.06
CA LEU A 183 -5.12 -1.78 8.72
C LEU A 183 -4.27 -0.86 9.59
N VAL A 184 -3.48 -1.45 10.48
CA VAL A 184 -2.57 -0.77 11.39
C VAL A 184 -1.14 -1.09 10.99
N ILE A 185 -0.36 -0.07 10.64
CA ILE A 185 1.03 -0.19 10.21
C ILE A 185 1.90 0.51 11.23
N ASN A 186 2.67 -0.25 12.00
CA ASN A 186 3.70 0.29 12.89
C ASN A 186 5.05 0.27 12.17
N ALA A 187 5.43 1.42 11.59
CA ALA A 187 6.72 1.63 10.93
C ALA A 187 7.81 2.11 11.91
N ASP A 188 7.50 2.28 13.20
CA ASP A 188 8.50 2.54 14.23
C ASP A 188 9.41 1.31 14.38
N ARG A 189 10.72 1.55 14.50
CA ARG A 189 11.74 0.49 14.56
C ARG A 189 11.96 -0.06 15.96
N GLN A 190 11.46 0.61 16.99
CA GLN A 190 11.80 0.31 18.38
C GLN A 190 10.58 0.21 19.28
N ARG A 191 9.54 1.01 19.02
CA ARG A 191 8.41 1.16 19.95
C ARG A 191 7.24 0.27 19.58
N VAL A 192 6.72 -0.39 20.60
CA VAL A 192 5.38 -0.98 20.59
C VAL A 192 4.38 0.17 20.68
N HIS A 193 3.31 0.07 19.91
CA HIS A 193 2.20 1.01 19.97
C HIS A 193 0.90 0.28 20.25
N GLU A 194 -0.06 0.97 20.86
CA GLU A 194 -1.33 0.38 21.26
C GLU A 194 -2.50 1.18 20.70
N ILE A 195 -3.56 0.45 20.34
CA ILE A 195 -4.86 1.03 19.96
C ILE A 195 -5.92 0.31 20.78
N THR A 196 -6.95 1.04 21.17
CA THR A 196 -8.10 0.44 21.86
C THR A 196 -9.13 0.00 20.81
N LEU A 197 -9.46 -1.29 20.80
CA LEU A 197 -10.54 -1.83 19.96
C LEU A 197 -11.86 -1.90 20.73
N PRO A 198 -12.98 -1.48 20.13
CA PRO A 198 -14.30 -1.52 20.77
C PRO A 198 -14.90 -2.93 20.81
N SER A 199 -14.47 -3.82 19.91
CA SER A 199 -15.03 -5.15 19.70
C SER A 199 -13.93 -6.20 19.49
N ASP A 200 -14.27 -7.46 19.70
CA ASP A 200 -13.41 -8.59 19.35
C ASP A 200 -13.11 -8.59 17.84
N ALA A 201 -11.92 -9.08 17.49
CA ALA A 201 -11.40 -9.08 16.13
C ALA A 201 -10.61 -10.36 15.82
N GLU A 202 -10.49 -10.68 14.54
CA GLU A 202 -9.49 -11.62 14.04
C GLU A 202 -8.26 -10.84 13.55
N ARG A 203 -7.09 -11.16 14.10
CA ARG A 203 -5.83 -10.47 13.85
C ARG A 203 -4.99 -11.18 12.80
N TYR A 204 -4.49 -10.43 11.83
CA TYR A 204 -3.60 -10.90 10.76
C TYR A 204 -2.36 -10.01 10.71
N THR A 205 -1.30 -10.42 11.38
CA THR A 205 -0.06 -9.63 11.50
C THR A 205 1.00 -10.18 10.56
N LEU A 206 1.45 -9.34 9.62
CA LEU A 206 2.65 -9.57 8.82
C LEU A 206 3.89 -9.05 9.54
N THR A 207 4.90 -9.89 9.62
CA THR A 207 6.26 -9.56 10.10
C THR A 207 7.31 -10.29 9.27
N ALA A 208 8.57 -9.94 9.46
CA ALA A 208 9.73 -10.69 8.99
C ALA A 208 10.78 -10.77 10.10
N LYS A 209 11.70 -11.75 10.05
CA LYS A 209 12.79 -11.82 11.04
C LYS A 209 13.73 -10.62 10.89
N GLN A 210 13.96 -10.19 9.66
CA GLN A 210 14.62 -8.95 9.30
C GLN A 210 13.86 -8.29 8.16
N LEU A 211 13.85 -6.96 8.11
CA LEU A 211 13.13 -6.21 7.08
C LEU A 211 13.62 -6.52 5.65
N GLN A 212 14.89 -6.90 5.50
CA GLN A 212 15.52 -7.21 4.22
C GLN A 212 15.24 -8.64 3.74
N GLU A 213 14.47 -9.44 4.49
CA GLU A 213 14.07 -10.76 4.03
C GLU A 213 12.94 -10.69 2.99
N THR A 214 12.99 -11.62 2.05
CA THR A 214 11.90 -11.89 1.09
C THR A 214 10.82 -12.80 1.70
N SER A 215 11.10 -13.42 2.84
CA SER A 215 10.18 -14.25 3.59
C SER A 215 9.31 -13.41 4.53
N VAL A 216 8.03 -13.74 4.61
CA VAL A 216 7.05 -13.06 5.48
C VAL A 216 6.38 -14.09 6.38
N GLN A 217 6.12 -13.70 7.62
CA GLN A 217 5.32 -14.47 8.57
C GLN A 217 3.95 -13.83 8.73
N LEU A 218 2.90 -14.65 8.73
CA LEU A 218 1.56 -14.29 9.18
C LEU A 218 1.36 -14.87 10.58
N ASN A 219 1.15 -14.02 11.58
CA ASN A 219 0.96 -14.43 12.98
C ASN A 219 2.04 -15.43 13.46
N GLY A 220 3.30 -15.18 13.07
CA GLY A 220 4.46 -16.00 13.42
C GLY A 220 4.66 -17.26 12.58
N LYS A 221 3.83 -17.53 11.57
CA LYS A 221 4.00 -18.65 10.64
C LYS A 221 4.43 -18.15 9.26
N THR A 222 5.53 -18.69 8.73
CA THR A 222 6.03 -18.34 7.40
C THR A 222 4.98 -18.63 6.32
N LEU A 223 4.70 -17.63 5.48
CA LEU A 223 3.88 -17.77 4.28
C LEU A 223 4.74 -18.33 3.15
N GLN A 224 4.30 -19.47 2.60
CA GLN A 224 4.92 -20.12 1.47
C GLN A 224 3.85 -20.94 0.74
N LEU A 225 4.02 -21.13 -0.56
CA LEU A 225 3.20 -22.07 -1.31
C LEU A 225 3.46 -23.50 -0.79
N ASN A 226 2.44 -24.36 -0.85
CA ASN A 226 2.66 -25.78 -0.61
C ASN A 226 3.43 -26.41 -1.79
N ARG A 227 3.73 -27.72 -1.71
CA ARG A 227 4.49 -28.42 -2.76
C ARG A 227 3.76 -28.47 -4.11
N ASP A 228 2.44 -28.33 -4.10
CA ASP A 228 1.57 -28.38 -5.26
C ASP A 228 1.35 -26.98 -5.88
N GLY A 229 1.90 -25.93 -5.26
CA GLY A 229 1.74 -24.54 -5.67
C GLY A 229 0.49 -23.86 -5.13
N ASP A 230 -0.27 -24.52 -4.25
CA ASP A 230 -1.45 -23.91 -3.64
C ASP A 230 -1.08 -22.87 -2.58
N MET A 231 -2.02 -21.96 -2.39
CA MET A 231 -1.93 -20.91 -1.37
C MET A 231 -2.02 -21.49 0.05
N PRO A 232 -1.21 -20.99 0.99
CA PRO A 232 -1.35 -21.37 2.39
C PRO A 232 -2.69 -20.86 2.94
N GLN A 233 -3.14 -21.46 4.03
CA GLN A 233 -4.25 -20.90 4.80
C GLN A 233 -3.81 -19.61 5.49
N PHE A 234 -4.68 -18.59 5.47
CA PHE A 234 -4.48 -17.33 6.17
C PHE A 234 -5.29 -17.40 7.45
N LEU A 235 -4.66 -17.92 8.50
CA LEU A 235 -5.33 -18.12 9.80
C LEU A 235 -5.24 -16.84 10.63
N GLY A 236 -6.41 -16.29 10.96
CA GLY A 236 -6.55 -15.22 11.93
C GLY A 236 -6.18 -15.70 13.33
N GLN A 237 -5.83 -14.73 14.19
CA GLN A 237 -5.68 -14.95 15.61
C GLN A 237 -6.77 -14.16 16.35
N SER A 238 -7.65 -14.87 17.04
CA SER A 238 -8.69 -14.24 17.86
C SER A 238 -8.08 -13.28 18.87
N THR A 239 -8.59 -12.06 18.86
CA THR A 239 -8.11 -10.92 19.64
C THR A 239 -9.30 -10.27 20.32
N ARG A 240 -9.27 -10.17 21.64
CA ARG A 240 -10.38 -9.57 22.41
C ARG A 240 -10.41 -8.06 22.26
N ALA A 241 -11.57 -7.44 22.44
CA ALA A 241 -11.69 -5.99 22.59
C ALA A 241 -10.76 -5.45 23.70
N GLY A 242 -10.44 -4.16 23.63
CA GLY A 242 -9.56 -3.48 24.58
C GLY A 242 -8.23 -3.05 23.98
N HIS A 243 -7.19 -2.92 24.82
CA HIS A 243 -5.87 -2.45 24.40
C HIS A 243 -5.11 -3.52 23.62
N ILE A 244 -4.88 -3.27 22.33
CA ILE A 244 -4.14 -4.17 21.45
C ILE A 244 -2.79 -3.56 21.10
N SER A 245 -1.74 -4.33 21.35
CA SER A 245 -0.37 -3.92 21.07
C SER A 245 0.10 -4.38 19.68
N PHE A 246 0.82 -3.49 19.00
CA PHE A 246 1.41 -3.68 17.69
C PHE A 246 2.94 -3.56 17.81
N ALA A 247 3.63 -4.65 17.53
CA ALA A 247 5.08 -4.72 17.62
C ALA A 247 5.76 -3.71 16.66
N PRO A 248 6.99 -3.25 16.95
CA PRO A 248 7.77 -2.47 16.00
C PRO A 248 7.86 -3.18 14.65
N THR A 249 7.92 -2.42 13.56
CA THR A 249 8.05 -2.95 12.20
C THR A 249 7.06 -4.07 11.90
N SER A 250 5.78 -3.82 12.16
CA SER A 250 4.70 -4.77 11.89
C SER A 250 3.55 -4.13 11.12
N ILE A 251 2.86 -4.96 10.35
CA ILE A 251 1.67 -4.59 9.58
C ILE A 251 0.56 -5.52 10.04
N THR A 252 -0.55 -4.99 10.53
CA THR A 252 -1.64 -5.78 11.10
C THR A 252 -2.96 -5.41 10.45
N PHE A 253 -3.66 -6.40 9.92
CA PHE A 253 -5.09 -6.29 9.60
C PHE A 253 -5.89 -6.82 10.79
N LEU A 254 -6.95 -6.12 11.15
CA LEU A 254 -7.91 -6.52 12.17
C LEU A 254 -9.28 -6.60 11.52
N GLU A 255 -9.79 -7.82 11.42
CA GLU A 255 -11.15 -8.10 10.95
C GLU A 255 -12.11 -7.98 12.14
N ILE A 256 -12.98 -6.98 12.11
CA ILE A 256 -14.00 -6.73 13.13
C ILE A 256 -15.36 -7.04 12.50
N ALA A 257 -15.75 -8.31 12.52
CA ALA A 257 -16.98 -8.79 11.90
C ALA A 257 -18.25 -8.15 12.50
N ASN A 258 -18.27 -8.00 13.83
CA ASN A 258 -19.40 -7.45 14.58
C ASN A 258 -19.18 -5.95 14.91
N ALA A 259 -18.75 -5.17 13.92
CA ALA A 259 -18.59 -3.72 14.08
C ALA A 259 -19.92 -2.97 13.97
N ASP A 260 -20.96 -3.59 13.39
CA ASP A 260 -22.29 -3.02 13.14
C ASP A 260 -22.24 -1.63 12.49
N ASN A 261 -21.27 -1.42 11.59
CA ASN A 261 -21.05 -0.12 10.97
C ASN A 261 -22.09 0.13 9.87
N SER A 262 -22.96 1.13 10.10
CA SER A 262 -24.04 1.49 9.18
C SER A 262 -23.61 1.94 7.78
N ASN A 263 -22.33 2.28 7.56
CA ASN A 263 -21.80 2.59 6.23
C ASN A 263 -21.34 1.35 5.44
N CYS A 264 -21.35 0.17 6.07
CA CYS A 264 -20.92 -1.09 5.48
C CYS A 264 -22.11 -1.98 5.18
N HIS A 265 -22.46 -2.08 3.89
CA HIS A 265 -23.60 -2.82 3.38
C HIS A 265 -23.18 -4.05 2.56
#